data_AF-A0A5P8VWG1-F1
#
_entry.id   AF-A0A5P8VWG1-F1
#
_cell.length_a   1.000
_cell.length_b   1.000
_cell.length_c   1.000
_cell.angle_alpha   90.00
_cell.angle_beta   90.00
_cell.angle_gamma   90.00
#
_symmetry.space_group_name_H-M   'P 1'
#
loop_
_entity.id
_entity.type
_entity.pdbx_description
1 polymer ?
#
loop_
_entity_poly.entity_id
_entity_poly.type
_entity_poly.pdbx_seq_one_letter_code
_entity_poly.pdbx_strand_id
1 'polypeptide(L)' 'MISRQQPIYTLCQYIPAREWVCVECELEKCDFLLRDRIGDLIGREQWDND' A
#
# COMPACT_ATOMS: atom_id res chain seq x y z
N MET A 1 4.25 -14.82 -4.24
CA MET A 1 4.90 -13.61 -4.80
C MET A 1 3.88 -12.49 -4.76
N ILE A 2 4.17 -11.40 -4.04
CA ILE A 2 3.34 -10.19 -4.09
C ILE A 2 3.69 -9.43 -5.37
N SER A 3 2.67 -9.05 -6.14
CA SER A 3 2.85 -8.24 -7.34
C SER A 3 2.39 -6.82 -7.07
N ARG A 4 3.07 -5.84 -7.65
CA ARG A 4 2.71 -4.41 -7.57
C ARG A 4 1.31 -4.10 -8.12
N GLN A 5 0.78 -5.01 -8.94
CA GLN A 5 -0.57 -4.90 -9.50
C GLN A 5 -1.65 -5.46 -8.57
N GLN A 6 -1.27 -6.16 -7.50
CA GLN A 6 -2.22 -6.67 -6.52
C GLN A 6 -2.78 -5.53 -5.67
N PRO A 7 -3.99 -5.68 -5.15
CA PRO A 7 -4.61 -4.69 -4.30
C PRO A 7 -3.90 -4.58 -2.94
N ILE A 8 -3.95 -3.41 -2.32
CA ILE A 8 -3.29 -3.11 -1.04
C ILE A 8 -3.77 -4.04 0.06
N TYR A 9 -5.06 -4.43 0.09
CA TYR A 9 -5.57 -5.36 1.10
C TYR A 9 -4.84 -6.71 1.12
N THR A 10 -4.19 -7.12 0.04
CA THR A 10 -3.40 -8.36 0.01
C THR A 10 -2.26 -8.32 1.05
N LEU A 11 -1.76 -7.12 1.38
CA LEU A 11 -0.76 -6.91 2.42
C LEU A 11 -1.28 -7.26 3.82
N CYS A 12 -2.59 -7.22 4.07
CA CYS A 12 -3.19 -7.62 5.35
C CYS A 12 -2.93 -9.10 5.69
N GLN A 13 -2.67 -9.95 4.68
CA GLN A 13 -2.28 -11.35 4.91
C GLN A 13 -0.83 -11.50 5.38
N TYR A 14 -0.01 -10.48 5.19
CA TYR A 14 1.43 -10.46 5.52
C TYR A 14 1.74 -9.57 6.72
N ILE A 15 0.97 -8.50 6.90
CA ILE A 15 1.12 -7.53 7.98
C ILE A 15 0.15 -7.92 9.10
N PRO A 16 0.64 -8.12 10.34
CA PRO A 16 -0.24 -8.45 11.45
C PRO A 16 -1.21 -7.30 11.74
N ALA A 17 -2.43 -7.62 12.15
CA ALA A 17 -3.51 -6.64 12.37
C ALA A 17 -3.12 -5.46 13.28
N ARG A 18 -2.22 -5.68 14.25
CA ARG A 18 -1.70 -4.63 15.13
C ARG A 18 -0.94 -3.52 14.38
N GLU A 19 -0.25 -3.87 13.30
CA GLU A 19 0.49 -2.92 12.47
C GLU A 19 -0.36 -2.44 11.29
N TRP A 20 -1.33 -3.25 10.86
CA TRP A 20 -2.29 -2.89 9.84
C TRP A 20 -3.07 -1.61 10.19
N VAL A 21 -3.39 -1.39 11.47
CA VAL A 21 -4.00 -0.13 11.95
C VAL A 21 -3.18 1.09 11.57
N CYS A 22 -1.85 1.04 11.68
CA CYS A 22 -0.99 2.14 11.27
C CYS A 22 -1.03 2.31 9.75
N VAL A 23 -1.01 1.21 9.00
CA VAL A 23 -1.10 1.22 7.53
C VAL A 23 -2.42 1.85 7.08
N GLU A 24 -3.57 1.44 7.64
CA GLU A 24 -4.87 2.01 7.32
C GLU A 24 -4.94 3.51 7.62
N CYS A 25 -4.36 3.95 8.74
CA CYS A 25 -4.30 5.37 9.08
C CYS A 25 -3.49 6.18 8.05
N GLU A 26 -2.35 5.66 7.59
CA GLU A 26 -1.55 6.32 6.54
C GLU A 26 -2.23 6.25 5.17
N LEU A 27 -2.91 5.14 4.84
CA LEU A 27 -3.70 5.01 3.61
C LEU A 27 -4.81 6.06 3.56
N GLU A 28 -5.56 6.23 4.65
CA GLU A 28 -6.60 7.27 4.75
C GLU A 28 -6.02 8.68 4.60
N LYS A 29 -4.88 8.99 5.23
CA LYS A 29 -4.21 10.30 5.10
C LYS A 29 -3.74 10.60 3.68
N CYS A 30 -3.42 9.56 2.93
CA CYS A 30 -2.92 9.67 1.56
C CYS A 30 -4.03 9.49 0.50
N ASP A 31 -5.29 9.37 0.91
CA ASP A 31 -6.47 9.09 0.07
C ASP A 31 -6.34 7.78 -0.75
N PHE A 32 -5.68 6.77 -0.18
CA PHE A 32 -5.58 5.44 -0.77
C PHE A 32 -6.66 4.51 -0.25
N LEU A 33 -7.22 3.72 -1.16
CA LEU A 33 -8.22 2.71 -0.87
C LEU A 33 -7.56 1.33 -0.81
N LEU A 34 -8.10 0.43 0.02
CA LEU A 34 -7.64 -0.96 0.12
C LEU A 34 -7.66 -1.74 -1.21
N ARG A 35 -8.47 -1.29 -2.16
CA ARG A 35 -8.57 -1.85 -3.52
C ARG A 35 -7.53 -1.29 -4.48
N ASP A 36 -6.89 -0.17 -4.14
CA ASP A 36 -5.85 0.41 -4.97
C ASP A 36 -4.65 -0.53 -5.03
N ARG A 37 -3.80 -0.34 -6.01
CA ARG A 37 -2.71 -1.27 -6.27
C ARG A 37 -1.57 -0.97 -5.31
N ILE A 38 -0.86 -2.01 -4.88
CA ILE A 38 0.37 -1.84 -4.08
C ILE A 38 1.37 -0.95 -4.81
N GLY A 39 1.38 -0.98 -6.15
CA GLY A 39 2.19 -0.11 -6.99
C GLY A 39 1.87 1.38 -6.86
N ASP A 40 0.65 1.77 -6.51
CA ASP A 40 0.30 3.18 -6.26
C ASP A 40 0.95 3.71 -4.99
N LEU A 41 1.19 2.85 -3.98
CA LEU A 41 1.97 3.21 -2.79
C LEU A 41 3.45 3.45 -3.13
N ILE A 42 4.01 2.58 -3.98
CA ILE A 42 5.43 2.62 -4.35
C ILE A 42 5.70 3.72 -5.39
N GLY A 43 4.73 4.00 -6.28
CA GLY A 43 4.86 4.97 -7.36
C GLY A 43 4.82 6.44 -6.91
N ARG A 44 4.52 6.71 -5.63
CA ARG A 44 4.58 8.06 -5.05
C ARG A 44 5.98 8.45 -4.60
N GLU A 45 6.92 7.49 -4.50
CA GLU A 45 8.35 7.80 -4.54
C GLU A 45 8.67 8.21 -5.97
N GLN A 46 8.89 9.51 -6.18
CA GLN A 46 9.45 10.05 -7.41
C GLN A 46 10.59 9.13 -7.87
N TRP A 47 10.36 8.36 -8.92
CA TRP A 47 11.46 7.89 -9.75
C TRP A 47 11.98 9.12 -10.46
N ASP A 48 12.77 9.91 -9.72
CA ASP A 48 13.82 10.75 -10.28
C ASP A 48 14.89 9.75 -10.79
N ASN A 49 14.55 9.05 -11.87
CA ASN A 49 15.57 8.48 -12.72
C ASN A 49 15.88 9.59 -13.72
N ASP A 50 16.93 10.33 -13.41
CA ASP A 50 17.75 11.15 -14.32
C ASP A 50 17.75 10.60 -15.77
#